data_AF-A0A093G1I8-F1
#
_entry.id   AF-A0A093G1I8-F1
#
_cell.length_a   1.000
_cell.length_b   1.000
_cell.length_c   1.000
_cell.angle_alpha   90.00
_cell.angle_beta   90.00
_cell.angle_gamma   90.00
#
_symmetry.space_group_name_H-M   'P 1'
#
loop_
_entity.id
_entity.type
_entity.pdbx_description
1 polymer ?
#
loop_
_entity_poly.entity_id
_entity_poly.type
_entity_poly.pdbx_seq_one_letter_code
_entity_poly.pdbx_strand_id
1 'polypeptide(L)'
;GPQCNASVDLIGTCWPRSAGGQLVTSWCPSPGTAHPLAAASLSDNGYRECLANGSWAARVNYSQCQEILSEEKKSKLHYHIAVIINYLGHCVSLGALLVAFVLFMRLRSIRCLRNIIHWNLITAFILRNATWFVVQLTMNPEVHESNVVWCRLVTAAYNYFHVTNFFWMFGEGCYLHTAIVLTYSTDKLRKWMFICIGWCIPLPIIVAWAVGKLYYDNEKCWFGKRAGVYTDYIYQGPMILVLLINFIFLFNIVRILMTKLRASTTSETIQYRKAVKATLVLLPLLGITYMLFFVNPGEDEISRVVFIYFNSFLESFQGFFVSVFYCFLNSEV
;
A
#
# COMPACT_ATOMS: atom_id res chain seq x y z
N GLY A 1 24.14 -60.35 4.63
CA GLY A 1 24.90 -59.44 5.50
C GLY A 1 23.94 -58.63 6.36
N PRO A 2 24.44 -57.95 7.40
CA PRO A 2 23.63 -57.03 8.21
C PRO A 2 23.01 -55.92 7.35
N GLN A 3 21.77 -55.53 7.67
CA GLN A 3 20.97 -54.56 6.90
C GLN A 3 20.24 -53.62 7.87
N CYS A 4 20.13 -52.35 7.50
CA CYS A 4 19.29 -51.40 8.22
C CYS A 4 17.87 -51.42 7.67
N ASN A 5 16.87 -51.50 8.57
CA ASN A 5 15.45 -51.48 8.21
C ASN A 5 15.00 -50.09 7.75
N ALA A 6 13.94 -50.03 6.94
CA ALA A 6 13.33 -48.77 6.56
C ALA A 6 12.83 -48.03 7.81
N SER A 7 13.12 -46.73 7.91
CA SER A 7 12.76 -45.91 9.05
C SER A 7 12.44 -44.49 8.63
N VAL A 8 11.66 -43.79 9.46
CA VAL A 8 11.34 -42.38 9.26
C VAL A 8 11.95 -41.60 10.41
N ASP A 9 12.66 -40.53 10.08
CA ASP A 9 13.26 -39.67 11.09
C ASP A 9 12.25 -38.69 11.69
N LEU A 10 12.65 -38.06 12.80
CA LEU A 10 11.85 -37.03 13.48
C LEU A 10 11.41 -35.90 12.54
N ILE A 11 12.19 -35.63 11.48
CA ILE A 11 11.97 -34.57 10.49
C ILE A 11 11.02 -35.03 9.34
N GLY A 12 10.60 -36.31 9.35
CA GLY A 12 9.71 -36.88 8.34
C GLY A 12 10.41 -37.37 7.06
N THR A 13 11.76 -37.44 7.05
CA THR A 13 12.52 -38.03 5.94
C THR A 13 12.43 -39.56 5.99
N CYS A 14 12.04 -40.18 4.87
CA CYS A 14 11.99 -41.63 4.72
C CYS A 14 13.35 -42.19 4.31
N TRP A 15 13.84 -43.17 5.07
CA TRP A 15 15.05 -43.93 4.76
C TRP A 15 14.69 -45.33 4.26
N PRO A 16 15.09 -45.69 3.03
CA PRO A 16 14.84 -47.02 2.50
C PRO A 16 15.70 -48.07 3.21
N ARG A 17 15.33 -49.34 3.05
CA ARG A 17 16.13 -50.47 3.54
C ARG A 17 17.47 -50.53 2.80
N SER A 18 18.58 -50.64 3.52
CA SER A 18 19.93 -50.56 2.92
C SER A 18 20.91 -51.54 3.56
N ALA A 19 21.98 -51.88 2.83
CA ALA A 19 23.00 -52.82 3.32
C ALA A 19 23.97 -52.14 4.31
N GLY A 20 24.48 -52.90 5.27
CA GLY A 20 25.46 -52.42 6.24
C GLY A 20 26.74 -51.92 5.57
N GLY A 21 27.23 -50.76 6.00
CA GLY A 21 28.40 -50.07 5.46
C GLY A 21 28.12 -49.11 4.30
N GLN A 22 26.85 -48.84 3.97
CA GLN A 22 26.48 -47.92 2.87
C GLN A 22 26.04 -46.55 3.38
N LEU A 23 26.49 -45.50 2.67
CA LEU A 23 25.94 -44.16 2.79
C LEU A 23 24.70 -44.05 1.89
N VAL A 24 23.56 -43.74 2.52
CA VAL A 24 22.26 -43.63 1.86
C VAL A 24 21.91 -42.17 1.68
N THR A 25 21.32 -41.82 0.54
CA THR A 25 20.81 -40.50 0.23
C THR A 25 19.29 -40.51 0.20
N SER A 26 18.68 -39.45 0.71
CA SER A 26 17.24 -39.23 0.62
C SER A 26 16.95 -37.75 0.40
N TRP A 27 15.83 -37.44 -0.23
CA TRP A 27 15.45 -36.09 -0.61
C TRP A 27 15.14 -35.26 0.64
N CYS A 28 15.54 -33.98 0.64
CA CYS A 28 15.12 -33.07 1.70
C CYS A 28 13.57 -32.96 1.74
N PRO A 29 12.96 -32.73 2.91
CA PRO A 29 11.50 -32.55 3.03
C PRO A 29 11.00 -31.40 2.15
N SER A 30 9.77 -31.52 1.63
CA SER A 30 9.14 -30.45 0.86
C SER A 30 8.69 -29.29 1.76
N PRO A 31 8.61 -28.05 1.24
CA PRO A 31 8.05 -26.92 1.97
C PRO A 31 6.59 -27.20 2.32
N GLY A 32 6.29 -27.52 3.58
CA GLY A 32 4.94 -27.87 4.05
C GLY A 32 4.88 -28.90 5.17
N THR A 33 5.97 -29.62 5.46
CA THR A 33 6.11 -30.39 6.70
C THR A 33 6.46 -29.45 7.85
N ALA A 34 6.03 -29.76 9.08
CA ALA A 34 6.19 -28.91 10.27
C ALA A 34 7.64 -28.67 10.74
N HIS A 35 8.63 -28.95 9.89
CA HIS A 35 10.06 -28.87 10.21
C HIS A 35 10.75 -27.71 9.49
N PRO A 36 11.77 -27.08 10.12
CA PRO A 36 12.41 -25.87 9.62
C PRO A 36 13.36 -26.10 8.44
N LEU A 37 13.58 -27.34 7.99
CA LEU A 37 14.48 -27.70 6.89
C LEU A 37 13.69 -28.12 5.66
N ALA A 38 13.95 -27.51 4.51
CA ALA A 38 13.40 -27.95 3.22
C ALA A 38 14.45 -27.97 2.11
N ALA A 39 14.11 -28.65 1.02
CA ALA A 39 14.85 -28.58 -0.23
C ALA A 39 14.74 -27.16 -0.85
N ALA A 40 15.86 -26.53 -1.17
CA ALA A 40 15.89 -25.29 -1.97
C ALA A 40 15.84 -25.61 -3.47
N SER A 41 16.36 -26.78 -3.85
CA SER A 41 16.37 -27.34 -5.21
C SER A 41 15.96 -28.82 -5.19
N LEU A 42 15.45 -29.34 -6.32
CA LEU A 42 15.23 -30.78 -6.51
C LEU A 42 16.54 -31.61 -6.40
N SER A 43 17.71 -31.00 -6.28
CA SER A 43 18.99 -31.69 -6.11
C SER A 43 19.40 -31.91 -4.65
N ASP A 44 18.70 -31.30 -3.69
CA ASP A 44 19.17 -31.26 -2.30
C ASP A 44 18.80 -32.53 -1.54
N ASN A 45 19.82 -33.21 -1.00
CA ASN A 45 19.69 -34.51 -0.36
C ASN A 45 20.28 -34.51 1.06
N GLY A 46 19.59 -35.19 1.97
CA GLY A 46 20.14 -35.61 3.25
C GLY A 46 20.91 -36.92 3.13
N TYR A 47 21.94 -37.09 3.95
CA TYR A 47 22.80 -38.27 3.97
C TYR A 47 22.75 -38.98 5.31
N ARG A 48 22.61 -40.31 5.29
CA ARG A 48 22.65 -41.15 6.48
C ARG A 48 23.39 -42.45 6.22
N GLU A 49 24.26 -42.81 7.15
CA GLU A 49 25.04 -44.04 7.05
C GLU A 49 24.34 -45.21 7.76
N CYS A 50 24.29 -46.36 7.08
CA CYS A 50 23.95 -47.64 7.69
C CYS A 50 25.24 -48.29 8.20
N LEU A 51 25.40 -48.45 9.51
CA LEU A 51 26.61 -49.00 10.11
C LEU A 51 26.76 -50.50 9.78
N ALA A 52 28.00 -50.99 9.79
CA ALA A 52 28.30 -52.40 9.51
C ALA A 52 27.65 -53.40 10.50
N ASN A 53 27.17 -52.92 11.66
CA ASN A 53 26.43 -53.72 12.63
C ASN A 53 24.92 -53.85 12.31
N GLY A 54 24.43 -53.24 11.23
CA GLY A 54 23.02 -53.26 10.83
C GLY A 54 22.14 -52.23 11.53
N SER A 55 22.73 -51.26 12.23
CA SER A 55 22.02 -50.13 12.85
C SER A 55 22.28 -48.82 12.10
N TRP A 56 21.30 -47.92 12.13
CA TRP A 56 21.46 -46.58 11.55
C TRP A 56 22.41 -45.73 12.39
N ALA A 57 23.21 -44.89 11.74
CA ALA A 57 23.99 -43.87 12.42
C ALA A 57 23.07 -42.91 13.21
N ALA A 58 23.52 -42.51 14.41
CA ALA A 58 22.76 -41.66 15.32
C ALA A 58 22.61 -40.21 14.83
N ARG A 59 23.49 -39.77 13.92
CA ARG A 59 23.46 -38.42 13.33
C ARG A 59 23.20 -38.53 11.83
N VAL A 60 22.37 -37.62 11.34
CA VAL A 60 22.02 -37.47 9.92
C VAL A 60 22.60 -36.16 9.43
N ASN A 61 23.20 -36.18 8.24
CA ASN A 61 23.81 -35.00 7.66
C ASN A 61 22.85 -34.32 6.69
N TYR A 62 22.32 -33.17 7.11
CA TYR A 62 21.42 -32.32 6.34
C TYR A 62 22.10 -31.05 5.82
N SER A 63 23.42 -31.05 5.64
CA SER A 63 24.19 -29.86 5.23
C SER A 63 23.78 -29.25 3.88
N GLN A 64 23.08 -30.01 3.04
CA GLN A 64 22.54 -29.57 1.74
C GLN A 64 21.10 -29.07 1.83
N CYS A 65 20.40 -29.19 2.97
CA CYS A 65 19.05 -28.67 3.14
C CYS A 65 19.08 -27.25 3.74
N GLN A 66 18.16 -26.39 3.33
CA GLN A 66 18.13 -24.98 3.76
C GLN A 66 17.11 -24.74 4.89
N GLU A 67 17.46 -23.84 5.83
CA GLU A 67 16.58 -23.46 6.93
C GLU A 67 15.53 -22.40 6.50
N ILE A 68 14.26 -22.82 6.38
CA ILE A 68 13.11 -21.96 6.04
C ILE A 68 12.84 -20.91 7.12
N LEU A 69 13.12 -21.25 8.39
CA LEU A 69 12.81 -20.42 9.55
C LEU A 69 13.55 -19.07 9.52
N SER A 70 14.71 -19.00 8.87
CA SER A 70 15.52 -17.78 8.76
C SER A 70 14.88 -16.73 7.83
N GLU A 71 14.38 -17.16 6.67
CA GLU A 71 13.69 -16.30 5.70
C GLU A 71 12.31 -15.84 6.21
N GLU A 72 11.55 -16.72 6.86
CA GLU A 72 10.25 -16.35 7.45
C GLU A 72 10.42 -15.29 8.57
N LYS A 73 11.47 -15.41 9.38
CA LYS A 73 11.78 -14.46 10.46
C LYS A 73 12.25 -13.11 9.92
N LYS A 74 13.04 -13.10 8.83
CA LYS A 74 13.50 -11.89 8.14
C LYS A 74 12.34 -11.15 7.47
N SER A 75 11.45 -11.89 6.78
CA SER A 75 10.23 -11.35 6.16
C SER A 75 9.28 -10.75 7.20
N LYS A 76 9.07 -11.43 8.34
CA LYS A 76 8.28 -10.90 9.48
C LYS A 76 8.89 -9.63 10.09
N LEU A 77 10.22 -9.57 10.25
CA LEU A 77 10.89 -8.38 10.77
C LEU A 77 10.75 -7.18 9.83
N HIS A 78 10.95 -7.38 8.52
CA HIS A 78 10.75 -6.33 7.52
C HIS A 78 9.30 -5.84 7.55
N TYR A 79 8.32 -6.74 7.52
CA TYR A 79 6.91 -6.37 7.61
C TYR A 79 6.61 -5.53 8.87
N HIS A 80 7.14 -5.92 10.03
CA HIS A 80 6.93 -5.19 11.28
C HIS A 80 7.52 -3.77 11.25
N ILE A 81 8.74 -3.61 10.70
CA ILE A 81 9.37 -2.30 10.51
C ILE A 81 8.54 -1.43 9.55
N ALA A 82 8.00 -2.01 8.47
CA ALA A 82 7.15 -1.30 7.52
C ALA A 82 5.88 -0.75 8.18
N VAL A 83 5.24 -1.56 9.03
CA VAL A 83 4.05 -1.14 9.80
C VAL A 83 4.37 0.00 10.76
N ILE A 84 5.53 -0.05 11.44
CA ILE A 84 5.95 1.03 12.35
C ILE A 84 6.17 2.34 11.59
N ILE A 85 6.89 2.30 10.46
CA ILE A 85 7.12 3.49 9.63
C ILE A 85 5.79 4.05 9.13
N ASN A 86 4.89 3.19 8.66
CA ASN A 86 3.58 3.58 8.17
C ASN A 86 2.74 4.25 9.27
N TYR A 87 2.76 3.68 10.48
CA TYR A 87 2.08 4.21 11.66
C TYR A 87 2.62 5.60 12.05
N LEU A 88 3.95 5.75 12.13
CA LEU A 88 4.59 7.03 12.42
C LEU A 88 4.24 8.08 11.36
N GLY A 89 4.26 7.71 10.08
CA GLY A 89 3.89 8.60 8.98
C GLY A 89 2.45 9.11 9.08
N HIS A 90 1.50 8.21 9.36
CA HIS A 90 0.10 8.59 9.56
C HIS A 90 -0.11 9.48 10.79
N CYS A 91 0.62 9.24 11.89
CA CYS A 91 0.60 10.12 13.07
C CYS A 91 1.08 11.54 12.74
N VAL A 92 2.25 11.66 12.10
CA VAL A 92 2.84 12.96 11.72
C VAL A 92 1.93 13.69 10.72
N SER A 93 1.42 12.97 9.72
CA SER A 93 0.48 13.50 8.74
C SER A 93 -0.80 14.02 9.39
N LEU A 94 -1.41 13.26 10.31
CA LEU A 94 -2.61 13.70 11.02
C LEU A 94 -2.36 14.95 11.86
N GLY A 95 -1.25 14.99 12.61
CA GLY A 95 -0.87 16.16 13.40
C GLY A 95 -0.70 17.42 12.55
N ALA A 96 0.04 17.33 11.44
CA ALA A 96 0.26 18.44 10.53
C ALA A 96 -1.04 18.91 9.84
N LEU A 97 -1.91 17.97 9.43
CA LEU A 97 -3.22 18.28 8.85
C LEU A 97 -4.15 18.97 9.85
N LEU A 98 -4.15 18.57 11.12
CA LEU A 98 -4.95 19.22 12.16
C LEU A 98 -4.50 20.66 12.40
N VAL A 99 -3.19 20.90 12.45
CA VAL A 99 -2.66 22.27 12.54
C VAL A 99 -3.06 23.10 11.33
N ALA A 100 -2.90 22.56 10.11
CA ALA A 100 -3.32 23.24 8.88
C ALA A 100 -4.82 23.55 8.89
N PHE A 101 -5.66 22.58 9.32
CA PHE A 101 -7.10 22.77 9.42
C PHE A 101 -7.47 23.90 10.39
N VAL A 102 -6.82 23.98 11.55
CA VAL A 102 -7.04 25.05 12.53
C VAL A 102 -6.60 26.41 11.97
N LEU A 103 -5.46 26.48 11.29
CA LEU A 103 -4.97 27.72 10.66
C LEU A 103 -5.97 28.24 9.61
N PHE A 104 -6.43 27.38 8.71
CA PHE A 104 -7.45 27.74 7.71
C PHE A 104 -8.79 28.17 8.35
N MET A 105 -9.18 27.57 9.48
CA MET A 105 -10.39 27.96 10.21
C MET A 105 -10.28 29.35 10.84
N ARG A 106 -9.09 29.73 11.31
CA ARG A 106 -8.83 31.05 11.91
C ARG A 106 -8.77 32.15 10.84
N LEU A 107 -8.25 31.85 9.66
CA LEU A 107 -8.20 32.75 8.51
C LEU A 107 -9.55 32.80 7.78
N ARG A 108 -10.58 33.31 8.47
CA ARG A 108 -11.97 33.43 7.98
C ARG A 108 -12.12 34.30 6.72
N SER A 109 -11.10 35.07 6.35
CA SER A 109 -11.17 36.17 5.37
C SER A 109 -11.11 35.76 3.89
N ILE A 110 -10.87 34.50 3.52
CA ILE A 110 -10.64 34.11 2.11
C ILE A 110 -11.49 32.89 1.68
N ARG A 111 -12.81 32.92 1.88
CA ARG A 111 -13.74 31.86 1.43
C ARG A 111 -14.00 31.90 -0.09
N CYS A 112 -12.94 31.74 -0.88
CA CYS A 112 -13.01 31.55 -2.33
C CYS A 112 -13.26 30.07 -2.70
N LEU A 113 -13.70 29.80 -3.93
CA LEU A 113 -13.91 28.44 -4.46
C LEU A 113 -12.66 27.54 -4.27
N ARG A 114 -11.47 28.09 -4.53
CA ARG A 114 -10.16 27.45 -4.27
C ARG A 114 -10.06 26.93 -2.83
N ASN A 115 -10.36 27.78 -1.86
CA ASN A 115 -10.24 27.47 -0.44
C ASN A 115 -11.28 26.44 0.01
N ILE A 116 -12.49 26.44 -0.57
CA ILE A 116 -13.49 25.39 -0.33
C ILE A 116 -12.98 24.02 -0.78
N ILE A 117 -12.35 23.94 -1.96
CA ILE A 117 -11.80 22.68 -2.48
C ILE A 117 -10.66 22.18 -1.59
N HIS A 118 -9.70 23.04 -1.23
CA HIS A 118 -8.61 22.67 -0.33
C HIS A 118 -9.12 22.23 1.05
N TRP A 119 -10.12 22.92 1.61
CA TRP A 119 -10.71 22.57 2.89
C TRP A 119 -11.36 21.18 2.89
N ASN A 120 -12.10 20.85 1.83
CA ASN A 120 -12.67 19.52 1.67
C ASN A 120 -11.60 18.44 1.44
N LEU A 121 -10.54 18.75 0.69
CA LEU A 121 -9.42 17.83 0.47
C LEU A 121 -8.68 17.52 1.79
N ILE A 122 -8.34 18.54 2.58
CA ILE A 122 -7.72 18.37 3.91
C ILE A 122 -8.63 17.55 4.82
N THR A 123 -9.94 17.83 4.81
CA THR A 123 -10.93 17.06 5.57
C THR A 123 -10.97 15.59 5.12
N ALA A 124 -10.94 15.32 3.82
CA ALA A 124 -10.88 13.96 3.30
C ALA A 124 -9.60 13.22 3.73
N PHE A 125 -8.45 13.91 3.76
CA PHE A 125 -7.21 13.34 4.30
C PHE A 125 -7.31 13.04 5.80
N ILE A 126 -7.89 13.94 6.61
CA ILE A 126 -8.09 13.71 8.05
C ILE A 126 -8.98 12.47 8.26
N LEU A 127 -10.11 12.37 7.55
CA LEU A 127 -11.03 11.23 7.68
C LEU A 127 -10.40 9.92 7.22
N ARG A 128 -9.61 9.93 6.15
CA ARG A 128 -8.83 8.77 5.69
C ARG A 128 -7.81 8.32 6.74
N ASN A 129 -7.03 9.25 7.30
CA ASN A 129 -6.06 8.93 8.35
C ASN A 129 -6.76 8.41 9.62
N ALA A 130 -7.84 9.06 10.05
CA ALA A 130 -8.62 8.65 11.21
C ALA A 130 -9.19 7.23 11.03
N THR A 131 -9.80 6.93 9.88
CA THR A 131 -10.32 5.59 9.61
C THR A 131 -9.22 4.54 9.45
N TRP A 132 -8.04 4.91 8.94
CA TRP A 132 -6.88 4.03 8.96
C TRP A 132 -6.50 3.60 10.39
N PHE A 133 -6.46 4.53 11.36
CA PHE A 133 -6.22 4.17 12.77
C PHE A 133 -7.30 3.24 13.32
N VAL A 134 -8.58 3.50 13.03
CA VAL A 134 -9.68 2.63 13.47
C VAL A 134 -9.55 1.22 12.89
N VAL A 135 -9.14 1.10 11.63
CA VAL A 135 -8.83 -0.20 10.98
C VAL A 135 -7.69 -0.91 11.70
N GLN A 136 -6.58 -0.21 12.03
CA GLN A 136 -5.46 -0.82 12.75
C GLN A 136 -5.87 -1.34 14.14
N LEU A 137 -6.71 -0.60 14.87
CA LEU A 137 -7.25 -1.04 16.15
C LEU A 137 -8.13 -2.29 16.01
N THR A 138 -8.87 -2.40 14.91
CA THR A 138 -9.75 -3.53 14.59
C THR A 138 -8.97 -4.77 14.11
N MET A 139 -7.71 -4.60 13.69
CA MET A 139 -6.82 -5.68 13.25
C MET A 139 -6.29 -6.53 14.41
N ASN A 140 -6.49 -6.11 15.66
CA ASN A 140 -6.17 -6.92 16.83
C ASN A 140 -7.03 -8.21 16.83
N PRO A 141 -6.42 -9.39 17.02
CA PRO A 141 -7.10 -10.69 16.87
C PRO A 141 -8.32 -10.85 17.79
N GLU A 142 -8.28 -10.23 18.98
CA GLU A 142 -9.39 -10.25 19.95
C GLU A 142 -10.64 -9.50 19.45
N VAL A 143 -10.46 -8.41 18.68
CA VAL A 143 -11.58 -7.60 18.15
C VAL A 143 -12.18 -8.26 16.92
N HIS A 144 -11.35 -8.93 16.10
CA HIS A 144 -11.76 -9.59 14.86
C HIS A 144 -12.81 -10.69 15.09
N GLU A 145 -12.66 -11.49 16.16
CA GLU A 145 -13.59 -12.57 16.47
C GLU A 145 -14.87 -12.07 17.17
N SER A 146 -14.79 -10.95 17.90
CA SER A 146 -15.92 -10.45 18.68
C SER A 146 -17.05 -9.83 17.84
N ASN A 147 -16.73 -9.12 16.75
CA ASN A 147 -17.71 -8.31 16.01
C ASN A 147 -17.40 -8.21 14.51
N VAL A 148 -17.74 -9.25 13.76
CA VAL A 148 -17.52 -9.33 12.30
C VAL A 148 -18.23 -8.18 11.54
N VAL A 149 -19.43 -7.78 11.97
CA VAL A 149 -20.19 -6.67 11.35
C VAL A 149 -19.47 -5.34 11.51
N TRP A 150 -18.92 -5.07 12.70
CA TRP A 150 -18.16 -3.85 12.97
C TRP A 150 -16.92 -3.76 12.08
N CYS A 151 -16.19 -4.86 11.95
CA CYS A 151 -15.02 -4.92 11.09
C CYS A 151 -15.36 -4.63 9.62
N ARG A 152 -16.51 -5.12 9.12
CA ARG A 152 -17.00 -4.81 7.76
C ARG A 152 -17.34 -3.34 7.57
N LEU A 153 -18.04 -2.74 8.53
CA LEU A 153 -18.38 -1.31 8.50
C LEU A 153 -17.14 -0.43 8.51
N VAL A 154 -16.19 -0.72 9.41
CA VAL A 154 -14.92 0.00 9.50
C VAL A 154 -14.12 -0.12 8.20
N THR A 155 -14.06 -1.32 7.61
CA THR A 155 -13.37 -1.54 6.33
C THR A 155 -14.05 -0.80 5.17
N ALA A 156 -15.38 -0.84 5.10
CA ALA A 156 -16.14 -0.11 4.09
C ALA A 156 -15.96 1.41 4.23
N ALA A 157 -15.96 1.92 5.47
CA ALA A 157 -15.70 3.33 5.75
C ALA A 157 -14.29 3.75 5.32
N TYR A 158 -13.27 2.93 5.63
CA TYR A 158 -11.90 3.17 5.17
C TYR A 158 -11.82 3.25 3.64
N ASN A 159 -12.39 2.26 2.94
CA ASN A 159 -12.41 2.26 1.47
C ASN A 159 -13.16 3.47 0.90
N TYR A 160 -14.25 3.90 1.54
CA TYR A 160 -14.97 5.12 1.17
C TYR A 160 -14.13 6.38 1.29
N PHE A 161 -13.49 6.62 2.44
CA PHE A 161 -12.65 7.80 2.60
C PHE A 161 -11.39 7.74 1.74
N HIS A 162 -10.88 6.55 1.47
CA HIS A 162 -9.77 6.35 0.54
C HIS A 162 -10.15 6.75 -0.89
N VAL A 163 -11.25 6.24 -1.45
CA VAL A 163 -11.71 6.62 -2.79
C VAL A 163 -12.10 8.11 -2.84
N THR A 164 -12.81 8.60 -1.82
CA THR A 164 -13.18 10.01 -1.69
C THR A 164 -11.97 10.94 -1.72
N ASN A 165 -10.87 10.55 -1.09
CA ASN A 165 -9.63 11.32 -1.13
C ASN A 165 -9.09 11.43 -2.56
N PHE A 166 -9.10 10.36 -3.36
CA PHE A 166 -8.72 10.42 -4.78
C PHE A 166 -9.64 11.29 -5.63
N PHE A 167 -10.96 11.22 -5.39
CA PHE A 167 -11.91 12.09 -6.09
C PHE A 167 -11.73 13.57 -5.73
N TRP A 168 -11.40 13.90 -4.48
CA TRP A 168 -11.06 15.27 -4.09
C TRP A 168 -9.74 15.76 -4.70
N MET A 169 -8.71 14.89 -4.78
CA MET A 169 -7.48 15.20 -5.52
C MET A 169 -7.74 15.45 -7.00
N PHE A 170 -8.63 14.66 -7.62
CA PHE A 170 -9.08 14.90 -8.99
C PHE A 170 -9.83 16.24 -9.13
N GLY A 171 -10.72 16.56 -8.19
CA GLY A 171 -11.45 17.82 -8.17
C GLY A 171 -10.51 19.04 -8.11
N GLU A 172 -9.48 18.96 -7.26
CA GLU A 172 -8.43 19.98 -7.18
C GLU A 172 -7.62 20.09 -8.48
N GLY A 173 -7.20 18.96 -9.05
CA GLY A 173 -6.47 18.93 -10.33
C GLY A 173 -7.29 19.52 -11.49
N CYS A 174 -8.57 19.19 -11.57
CA CYS A 174 -9.50 19.73 -12.56
C CYS A 174 -9.72 21.24 -12.40
N TYR A 175 -9.86 21.70 -11.14
CA TYR A 175 -9.96 23.12 -10.83
C TYR A 175 -8.71 23.88 -11.28
N LEU A 176 -7.53 23.41 -10.91
CA LEU A 176 -6.26 24.05 -11.25
C LEU A 176 -6.03 24.07 -12.77
N HIS A 177 -6.30 22.96 -13.46
CA HIS A 177 -6.20 22.88 -14.92
C HIS A 177 -7.12 23.91 -15.60
N THR A 178 -8.39 23.95 -15.18
CA THR A 178 -9.36 24.91 -15.72
C THR A 178 -8.96 26.35 -15.44
N ALA A 179 -8.48 26.66 -14.24
CA ALA A 179 -8.04 28.00 -13.87
C ALA A 179 -6.84 28.50 -14.71
N ILE A 180 -5.92 27.61 -15.07
CA ILE A 180 -4.73 27.95 -15.86
C ILE A 180 -5.04 28.04 -17.36
N VAL A 181 -5.84 27.12 -17.90
CA VAL A 181 -6.13 27.03 -19.34
C VAL A 181 -7.26 27.98 -19.75
N LEU A 182 -8.31 28.09 -18.93
CA LEU A 182 -9.55 28.78 -19.23
C LEU A 182 -9.86 29.79 -18.12
N THR A 183 -8.96 30.76 -17.93
CA THR A 183 -9.04 31.82 -16.90
C THR A 183 -10.41 32.52 -16.81
N TYR A 184 -11.20 32.56 -17.89
CA TYR A 184 -12.55 33.16 -17.93
C TYR A 184 -13.70 32.19 -17.55
N SER A 185 -13.45 30.87 -17.52
CA SER A 185 -14.49 29.86 -17.30
C SER A 185 -14.69 29.51 -15.81
N THR A 186 -13.75 29.88 -14.94
CA THR A 186 -13.82 29.55 -13.50
C THR A 186 -15.00 30.16 -12.78
N ASP A 187 -15.51 31.31 -13.24
CA ASP A 187 -16.68 31.97 -12.65
C ASP A 187 -17.99 31.21 -12.92
N LYS A 188 -18.00 30.35 -13.94
CA LYS A 188 -19.15 29.48 -14.25
C LYS A 188 -19.15 28.17 -13.44
N LEU A 189 -18.03 27.82 -12.81
CA LEU A 189 -17.89 26.59 -12.04
C LEU A 189 -18.62 26.71 -10.71
N ARG A 190 -19.73 25.99 -10.56
CA ARG A 190 -20.50 25.97 -9.32
C ARG A 190 -19.82 25.09 -8.27
N LYS A 191 -19.61 25.63 -7.06
CA LYS A 191 -19.08 24.91 -5.89
C LYS A 191 -19.79 23.56 -5.62
N TRP A 192 -21.10 23.50 -5.83
CA TRP A 192 -21.90 22.28 -5.63
C TRP A 192 -21.47 21.12 -6.52
N MET A 193 -20.97 21.39 -7.73
CA MET A 193 -20.51 20.35 -8.65
C MET A 193 -19.31 19.60 -8.07
N PHE A 194 -18.32 20.32 -7.52
CA PHE A 194 -17.16 19.71 -6.89
C PHE A 194 -17.51 18.93 -5.62
N ILE A 195 -18.45 19.42 -4.82
CA ILE A 195 -18.95 18.72 -3.63
C ILE A 195 -19.62 17.40 -4.03
N CYS A 196 -20.45 17.40 -5.09
CA CYS A 196 -21.06 16.19 -5.61
C CYS A 196 -20.01 15.20 -6.16
N ILE A 197 -18.99 15.68 -6.89
CA ILE A 197 -17.92 14.84 -7.42
C ILE A 197 -17.11 14.19 -6.29
N GLY A 198 -16.76 14.97 -5.26
CA GLY A 198 -15.95 14.51 -4.16
C GLY A 198 -16.67 13.55 -3.22
N TRP A 199 -17.87 13.89 -2.73
CA TRP A 199 -18.54 13.11 -1.69
C TRP A 199 -19.59 12.13 -2.21
N CYS A 200 -20.34 12.51 -3.25
CA CYS A 200 -21.52 11.76 -3.69
C CYS A 200 -21.18 10.65 -4.68
N ILE A 201 -20.17 10.83 -5.56
CA ILE A 201 -19.78 9.79 -6.54
C ILE A 201 -19.11 8.57 -5.88
N PRO A 202 -18.24 8.70 -4.86
CA PRO A 202 -17.63 7.54 -4.21
C PRO A 202 -18.61 6.65 -3.44
N LEU A 203 -19.72 7.21 -2.93
CA LEU A 203 -20.73 6.46 -2.18
C LEU A 203 -21.32 5.27 -2.96
N PRO A 204 -21.94 5.46 -4.14
CA PRO A 204 -22.52 4.34 -4.89
C PRO A 204 -21.46 3.32 -5.33
N ILE A 205 -20.22 3.75 -5.61
CA ILE A 205 -19.12 2.84 -5.96
C ILE A 205 -18.82 1.87 -4.80
N ILE A 206 -18.71 2.39 -3.58
CA ILE A 206 -18.43 1.57 -2.40
C ILE A 206 -19.64 0.74 -1.98
N VAL A 207 -20.86 1.27 -2.12
CA VAL A 207 -22.07 0.50 -1.86
C VAL A 207 -22.15 -0.69 -2.82
N ALA A 208 -21.88 -0.50 -4.11
CA ALA A 208 -21.84 -1.59 -5.08
C ALA A 208 -20.76 -2.64 -4.72
N TRP A 209 -19.57 -2.19 -4.31
CA TRP A 209 -18.51 -3.08 -3.83
C TRP A 209 -18.92 -3.86 -2.57
N ALA A 210 -19.52 -3.18 -1.59
CA ALA A 210 -19.96 -3.79 -0.33
C ALA A 210 -21.06 -4.84 -0.57
N VAL A 211 -22.02 -4.54 -1.46
CA VAL A 211 -23.04 -5.51 -1.89
C VAL A 211 -22.38 -6.70 -2.57
N GLY A 212 -21.43 -6.47 -3.50
CA GLY A 212 -20.67 -7.56 -4.12
C GLY A 212 -19.95 -8.44 -3.10
N LYS A 213 -19.30 -7.84 -2.10
CA LYS A 213 -18.64 -8.58 -1.02
C LYS A 213 -19.61 -9.35 -0.12
N LEU A 214 -20.81 -8.82 0.14
CA LEU A 214 -21.85 -9.53 0.90
C LEU A 214 -22.33 -10.80 0.17
N TYR A 215 -22.47 -10.75 -1.16
CA TYR A 215 -22.95 -11.90 -1.93
C TYR A 215 -21.89 -12.97 -2.16
N TYR A 216 -20.64 -12.57 -2.42
CA TYR A 216 -19.57 -13.51 -2.80
C TYR A 216 -18.67 -13.96 -1.64
N ASP A 217 -18.59 -13.21 -0.52
CA ASP A 217 -17.58 -13.45 0.52
C ASP A 217 -18.08 -13.05 1.93
N ASN A 218 -19.13 -13.74 2.42
CA ASN A 218 -19.85 -13.38 3.65
C ASN A 218 -19.32 -14.02 4.95
N GLU A 219 -18.16 -14.67 4.94
CA GLU A 219 -17.71 -15.49 6.09
C GLU A 219 -16.73 -14.77 7.04
N LYS A 220 -15.94 -13.81 6.56
CA LYS A 220 -14.90 -13.12 7.37
C LYS A 220 -15.05 -11.60 7.29
N CYS A 221 -14.19 -10.87 8.02
CA CYS A 221 -14.03 -9.43 7.77
C CYS A 221 -13.46 -9.21 6.36
N TRP A 222 -13.83 -8.10 5.72
CA TRP A 222 -13.37 -7.73 4.36
C TRP A 222 -11.92 -7.22 4.32
N PHE A 223 -11.09 -7.71 5.23
CA PHE A 223 -9.70 -7.30 5.35
C PHE A 223 -8.79 -8.30 4.61
N GLY A 224 -7.98 -7.79 3.69
CA GLY A 224 -7.03 -8.58 2.89
C GLY A 224 -7.53 -8.89 1.48
N LYS A 225 -6.66 -8.65 0.49
CA LYS A 225 -6.88 -9.04 -0.91
C LYS A 225 -6.73 -10.56 -1.00
N ARG A 226 -7.83 -11.31 -1.14
CA ARG A 226 -7.75 -12.73 -1.49
C ARG A 226 -7.37 -12.85 -2.97
N ALA A 227 -6.32 -13.61 -3.25
CA ALA A 227 -5.93 -13.92 -4.62
C ALA A 227 -7.09 -14.61 -5.35
N GLY A 228 -7.52 -14.06 -6.49
CA GLY A 228 -8.58 -14.63 -7.34
C GLY A 228 -9.96 -13.98 -7.26
N VAL A 229 -10.21 -13.01 -6.37
CA VAL A 229 -11.52 -12.35 -6.26
C VAL A 229 -11.50 -10.95 -6.92
N TYR A 230 -12.13 -10.83 -8.08
CA TYR A 230 -12.17 -9.58 -8.87
C TYR A 230 -13.09 -8.49 -8.28
N THR A 231 -13.78 -8.73 -7.17
CA THR A 231 -14.70 -7.74 -6.56
C THR A 231 -14.00 -6.43 -6.22
N ASP A 232 -12.71 -6.45 -5.87
CA ASP A 232 -11.99 -5.24 -5.47
C ASP A 232 -11.71 -4.29 -6.64
N TYR A 233 -11.83 -4.77 -7.89
CA TYR A 233 -11.77 -3.92 -9.09
C TYR A 233 -12.94 -2.94 -9.21
N ILE A 234 -14.08 -3.21 -8.55
CA ILE A 234 -15.27 -2.34 -8.60
C ILE A 234 -14.94 -0.92 -8.16
N TYR A 235 -14.18 -0.75 -7.08
CA TYR A 235 -13.76 0.57 -6.61
C TYR A 235 -12.38 0.99 -7.13
N GLN A 236 -11.49 0.03 -7.43
CA GLN A 236 -10.15 0.34 -7.94
C GLN A 236 -10.19 0.89 -9.37
N GLY A 237 -11.08 0.40 -10.25
CA GLY A 237 -11.18 0.85 -11.64
C GLY A 237 -11.46 2.37 -11.77
N PRO A 238 -12.52 2.90 -11.16
CA PRO A 238 -12.81 4.34 -11.16
C PRO A 238 -11.67 5.17 -10.56
N MET A 239 -11.01 4.66 -9.52
CA MET A 239 -9.87 5.31 -8.89
C MET A 239 -8.66 5.40 -9.83
N ILE A 240 -8.34 4.33 -10.56
CA ILE A 240 -7.30 4.32 -11.60
C ILE A 240 -7.62 5.34 -12.68
N LEU A 241 -8.87 5.39 -13.14
CA LEU A 241 -9.30 6.32 -14.19
C LEU A 241 -9.07 7.78 -13.76
N VAL A 242 -9.51 8.18 -12.56
CA VAL A 242 -9.31 9.56 -12.08
C VAL A 242 -7.83 9.90 -11.90
N LEU A 243 -7.00 8.93 -11.52
CA LEU A 243 -5.55 9.09 -11.41
C LEU A 243 -4.89 9.34 -12.77
N LEU A 244 -5.27 8.56 -13.79
CA LEU A 244 -4.78 8.74 -15.16
C LEU A 244 -5.16 10.12 -15.71
N ILE A 245 -6.39 10.58 -15.47
CA ILE A 245 -6.82 11.91 -15.91
C ILE A 245 -6.03 13.01 -15.17
N ASN A 246 -5.81 12.87 -13.86
CA ASN A 246 -5.01 13.82 -13.09
C ASN A 246 -3.55 13.89 -13.59
N PHE A 247 -2.97 12.76 -14.00
CA PHE A 247 -1.65 12.74 -14.63
C PHE A 247 -1.60 13.54 -15.94
N ILE A 248 -2.64 13.43 -16.79
CA ILE A 248 -2.76 14.22 -18.02
C ILE A 248 -2.86 15.71 -17.69
N PHE A 249 -3.69 16.07 -16.70
CA PHE A 249 -3.80 17.46 -16.24
C PHE A 249 -2.46 18.00 -15.74
N LEU A 250 -1.73 17.22 -14.96
CA LEU A 250 -0.40 17.60 -14.48
C LEU A 250 0.53 17.92 -15.64
N PHE A 251 0.64 17.01 -16.61
CA PHE A 251 1.53 17.19 -17.75
C PHE A 251 1.19 18.49 -18.51
N ASN A 252 -0.10 18.74 -18.75
CA ASN A 252 -0.57 19.96 -19.40
C ASN A 252 -0.26 21.23 -18.58
N ILE A 253 -0.55 21.22 -17.27
CA ILE A 253 -0.27 22.33 -16.36
C ILE A 253 1.23 22.64 -16.36
N VAL A 254 2.08 21.63 -16.18
CA VAL A 254 3.53 21.78 -16.16
C VAL A 254 4.02 22.33 -17.49
N ARG A 255 3.52 21.83 -18.63
CA ARG A 255 3.87 22.35 -19.96
C ARG A 255 3.55 23.84 -20.07
N ILE A 256 2.31 24.24 -19.78
CA ILE A 256 1.86 25.63 -19.90
C ILE A 256 2.65 26.54 -18.97
N LEU A 257 2.80 26.14 -17.71
CA LEU A 257 3.52 26.91 -16.71
C LEU A 257 5.00 27.05 -17.07
N MET A 258 5.65 25.98 -17.54
CA MET A 258 7.05 26.04 -17.98
C MET A 258 7.24 26.96 -19.18
N THR A 259 6.28 26.99 -20.10
CA THR A 259 6.28 27.93 -21.23
C THR A 259 6.12 29.37 -20.76
N LYS A 260 5.20 29.65 -19.83
CA LYS A 260 4.99 30.99 -19.25
C LYS A 260 6.20 31.46 -18.43
N LEU A 261 6.76 30.58 -17.60
CA LEU A 261 7.96 30.87 -16.80
C LEU A 261 9.21 31.05 -17.65
N ARG A 262 9.33 30.39 -18.81
CA ARG A 262 10.46 30.63 -19.73
C ARG A 262 10.41 32.03 -20.36
N ALA A 263 9.23 32.61 -20.49
CA ALA A 263 9.07 33.98 -21.00
C ALA A 263 9.48 35.05 -19.97
N SER A 264 9.69 34.69 -18.70
CA SER A 264 10.15 35.58 -17.63
C SER A 264 11.57 35.18 -17.21
N THR A 265 12.52 36.11 -17.30
CA THR A 265 13.96 35.86 -17.07
C THR A 265 14.51 36.74 -15.94
N THR A 266 14.12 36.45 -14.70
CA THR A 266 14.75 37.02 -13.49
C THR A 266 15.32 35.91 -12.59
N SER A 267 16.39 36.18 -11.83
CA SER A 267 17.03 35.18 -10.95
C SER A 267 16.07 34.59 -9.91
N GLU A 268 15.16 35.40 -9.36
CA GLU A 268 14.09 34.97 -8.45
C GLU A 268 13.10 34.00 -9.13
N THR A 269 12.74 34.24 -10.40
CA THR A 269 11.85 33.33 -11.16
C THR A 269 12.47 31.96 -11.41
N ILE A 270 13.80 31.83 -11.43
CA ILE A 270 14.49 30.53 -11.57
C ILE A 270 14.36 29.70 -10.29
N GLN A 271 14.46 30.32 -9.11
CA GLN A 271 14.29 29.63 -7.82
C GLN A 271 12.81 29.28 -7.58
N TYR A 272 11.90 30.21 -7.91
CA TYR A 272 10.46 29.98 -7.88
C TYR A 272 10.04 28.84 -8.81
N ARG A 273 10.65 28.73 -9.99
CA ARG A 273 10.41 27.63 -10.95
C ARG A 273 10.79 26.27 -10.39
N LYS A 274 11.83 26.16 -9.55
CA LYS A 274 12.21 24.88 -8.91
C LYS A 274 11.20 24.49 -7.82
N ALA A 275 10.78 25.44 -6.99
CA ALA A 275 9.83 25.19 -5.90
C ALA A 275 8.42 24.88 -6.42
N VAL A 276 7.93 25.66 -7.39
CA VAL A 276 6.61 25.42 -8.01
C VAL A 276 6.61 24.12 -8.81
N LYS A 277 7.71 23.79 -9.50
CA LYS A 277 7.87 22.49 -10.17
C LYS A 277 7.81 21.34 -9.18
N ALA A 278 8.53 21.42 -8.05
CA ALA A 278 8.51 20.37 -7.04
C ALA A 278 7.11 20.19 -6.44
N THR A 279 6.45 21.29 -6.07
CA THR A 279 5.11 21.28 -5.46
C THR A 279 4.04 20.72 -6.40
N LEU A 280 4.00 21.20 -7.64
CA LEU A 280 3.01 20.75 -8.63
C LEU A 280 3.26 19.31 -9.08
N VAL A 281 4.51 18.89 -9.17
CA VAL A 281 4.85 17.51 -9.50
C VAL A 281 4.51 16.58 -8.35
N LEU A 282 4.65 17.02 -7.10
CA LEU A 282 4.38 16.21 -5.91
C LEU A 282 2.88 15.91 -5.74
N LEU A 283 1.99 16.83 -6.10
CA LEU A 283 0.54 16.64 -5.95
C LEU A 283 0.02 15.33 -6.58
N PRO A 284 0.35 15.04 -7.85
CA PRO A 284 -0.13 13.84 -8.53
C PRO A 284 0.85 12.69 -8.39
N LEU A 285 2.14 12.93 -8.10
CA LEU A 285 3.07 11.83 -7.75
C LEU A 285 2.52 10.98 -6.62
N LEU A 286 1.88 11.61 -5.65
CA LEU A 286 1.24 10.96 -4.51
C LEU A 286 0.00 10.11 -4.90
N GLY A 287 -0.58 10.34 -6.08
CA GLY A 287 -1.61 9.48 -6.67
C GLY A 287 -1.04 8.42 -7.62
N ILE A 288 0.05 8.74 -8.32
CA ILE A 288 0.76 7.87 -9.27
C ILE A 288 1.48 6.73 -8.55
N THR A 289 1.94 6.93 -7.32
CA THR A 289 2.53 5.85 -6.48
C THR A 289 1.60 4.64 -6.37
N TYR A 290 0.29 4.88 -6.34
CA TYR A 290 -0.71 3.82 -6.34
C TYR A 290 -0.82 3.08 -7.69
N MET A 291 -0.55 3.74 -8.82
CA MET A 291 -0.50 3.08 -10.15
C MET A 291 0.67 2.12 -10.27
N LEU A 292 1.78 2.41 -9.60
CA LEU A 292 2.93 1.51 -9.57
C LEU A 292 2.60 0.19 -8.86
N PHE A 293 1.58 0.13 -7.99
CA PHE A 293 1.12 -1.12 -7.38
C PHE A 293 0.52 -2.11 -8.38
N PHE A 294 0.02 -1.60 -9.53
CA PHE A 294 -0.50 -2.43 -10.61
C PHE A 294 0.57 -2.87 -11.61
N VAL A 295 1.67 -2.12 -11.70
CA VAL A 295 2.84 -2.54 -12.45
C VAL A 295 3.53 -3.59 -11.60
N ASN A 296 3.13 -4.84 -11.79
CA ASN A 296 3.65 -6.00 -11.07
C ASN A 296 5.18 -5.90 -10.99
N PRO A 297 5.79 -5.68 -9.81
CA PRO A 297 7.23 -5.91 -9.71
C PRO A 297 7.44 -7.38 -10.04
N GLY A 298 8.44 -7.68 -10.88
CA GLY A 298 8.75 -9.05 -11.30
C GLY A 298 8.95 -10.00 -10.12
N GLU A 299 9.27 -11.26 -10.43
CA GLU A 299 9.37 -12.36 -9.45
C GLU A 299 10.39 -12.13 -8.32
N ASP A 300 11.19 -11.06 -8.37
CA ASP A 300 12.16 -10.68 -7.35
C ASP A 300 11.53 -10.16 -6.05
N GLU A 301 11.73 -10.92 -4.97
CA GLU A 301 11.23 -10.62 -3.63
C GLU A 301 11.74 -9.27 -3.09
N ILE A 302 13.00 -8.92 -3.34
CA ILE A 302 13.63 -7.66 -2.89
C ILE A 302 12.96 -6.46 -3.56
N SER A 303 12.72 -6.53 -4.87
CA SER A 303 12.07 -5.46 -5.65
C SER A 303 10.66 -5.22 -5.15
N ARG A 304 9.91 -6.29 -4.85
CA ARG A 304 8.57 -6.20 -4.27
C ARG A 304 8.58 -5.59 -2.87
N VAL A 305 9.52 -5.98 -2.02
CA VAL A 305 9.65 -5.43 -0.66
C VAL A 305 9.98 -3.93 -0.71
N VAL A 306 11.01 -3.53 -1.44
CA VAL A 306 11.39 -2.11 -1.61
C VAL A 306 10.22 -1.29 -2.15
N PHE A 307 9.52 -1.85 -3.15
CA PHE A 307 8.36 -1.21 -3.74
C PHE A 307 7.23 -0.96 -2.72
N ILE A 308 6.91 -1.96 -1.89
CA ILE A 308 5.88 -1.85 -0.84
C ILE A 308 6.30 -0.81 0.21
N TYR A 309 7.56 -0.80 0.65
CA TYR A 309 8.07 0.18 1.61
C TYR A 309 7.97 1.60 1.09
N PHE A 310 8.45 1.83 -0.14
CA PHE A 310 8.44 3.15 -0.76
C PHE A 310 7.02 3.67 -0.94
N ASN A 311 6.10 2.81 -1.42
CA ASN A 311 4.71 3.19 -1.57
C ASN A 311 4.04 3.47 -0.20
N SER A 312 4.28 2.63 0.81
CA SER A 312 3.74 2.83 2.17
C SER A 312 4.23 4.14 2.78
N PHE A 313 5.51 4.48 2.58
CA PHE A 313 6.08 5.75 3.02
C PHE A 313 5.40 6.94 2.32
N LEU A 314 5.31 6.93 0.99
CA LEU A 314 4.68 8.03 0.26
C LEU A 314 3.20 8.18 0.58
N GLU A 315 2.50 7.05 0.80
CA GLU A 315 1.10 7.04 1.16
C GLU A 315 0.85 7.61 2.58
N SER A 316 1.67 7.23 3.56
CA SER A 316 1.52 7.71 4.95
C SER A 316 1.90 9.17 5.12
N PHE A 317 2.94 9.65 4.44
CA PHE A 317 3.37 11.05 4.48
C PHE A 317 2.62 11.95 3.49
N GLN A 318 1.68 11.40 2.72
CA GLN A 318 0.94 12.15 1.72
C GLN A 318 0.26 13.41 2.29
N GLY A 319 -0.48 13.26 3.40
CA GLY A 319 -1.16 14.38 4.03
C GLY A 319 -0.20 15.41 4.64
N PHE A 320 0.96 14.95 5.14
CA PHE A 320 2.03 15.82 5.61
C PHE A 320 2.54 16.73 4.48
N PHE A 321 2.92 16.17 3.33
CA PHE A 321 3.39 16.97 2.20
C PHE A 321 2.34 17.97 1.73
N VAL A 322 1.08 17.55 1.60
CA VAL A 322 -0.04 18.43 1.25
C VAL A 322 -0.14 19.60 2.24
N SER A 323 -0.08 19.35 3.55
CA SER A 323 -0.15 20.41 4.56
C SER A 323 1.02 21.40 4.49
N VAL A 324 2.24 20.91 4.25
CA VAL A 324 3.45 21.74 4.16
C VAL A 324 3.36 22.67 2.96
N PHE A 325 3.04 22.14 1.77
CA PHE A 325 3.04 22.95 0.56
C PHE A 325 1.85 23.91 0.47
N TYR A 326 0.67 23.50 0.93
CA TYR A 326 -0.53 24.35 0.82
C TYR A 326 -0.74 25.31 1.97
N CYS A 327 -0.26 24.98 3.17
CA CYS A 327 -0.46 25.78 4.37
C CYS A 327 0.83 26.45 4.83
N PHE A 328 1.88 25.69 5.14
CA PHE A 328 3.07 26.25 5.80
C PHE A 328 4.02 27.01 4.88
N LEU A 329 4.11 26.62 3.60
CA LEU A 329 4.93 27.29 2.59
C LEU A 329 4.14 28.29 1.75
N ASN A 330 2.86 28.48 2.05
CA ASN A 330 2.03 29.42 1.32
C ASN A 330 2.25 30.83 1.87
N SER A 331 2.78 31.73 1.03
CA SER A 331 3.05 33.12 1.39
C SER A 331 1.81 33.96 1.70
N GLU A 332 0.61 33.47 1.38
CA GLU A 332 -0.66 34.13 1.73
C GLU A 332 -1.11 33.88 3.18
N VAL A 333 -0.51 32.91 3.89
CA VAL A 333 -0.85 32.47 5.27
C VAL A 333 0.15 33.02 6.27
#